data_AF-A0A1Q7HNZ9-F1
#
_entry.id   AF-A0A1Q7HNZ9-F1
#
_cell.length_a   1.000
_cell.length_b   1.000
_cell.length_c   1.000
_cell.angle_alpha   90.00
_cell.angle_beta   90.00
_cell.angle_gamma   90.00
#
_symmetry.space_group_name_H-M   'P 1'
#
loop_
_entity.id
_entity.type
_entity.pdbx_description
1 polymer ?
#
loop_
_entity_poly.entity_id
_entity_poly.type
_entity_poly.pdbx_seq_one_letter_code
_entity_poly.pdbx_strand_id
1 'polypeptide(L)'
;MVGTLVSVIRSGLLFAAVLVVVLILGAGLAPDGQTILYASVWITTLLVVAVGAFLVRGQRPIAGAGAILCAVAGWLPFFWHTPPSGIVWTVGLIVGVALIAYGSRQDVAMPLAIPLLFARFVVGWAFVDNASNDQTWLPAGGGFLSSATASAARAPLDFVDPAYHSFLSGVVIPHPGTWAGMFLSGELAFGLLLAVGLFTPLAAWGTMWLSANIILQKSFITHGTFQDKTYFVLEFVALVTAAGYAYGLDAALHRFLPVRWDDVLTGATRAMPGVDRPRPAPMPGT
;
A
#
# COMPACT_ATOMS: atom_id res chain seq x y z
N MET A 1 -12.63 -11.53 -10.84
CA MET A 1 -12.13 -12.32 -9.70
C MET A 1 -12.69 -11.67 -8.44
N VAL A 2 -13.28 -12.43 -7.53
CA VAL A 2 -13.84 -11.89 -6.27
C VAL A 2 -13.12 -12.63 -5.15
N GLY A 3 -12.42 -11.89 -4.29
CA GLY A 3 -11.84 -12.42 -3.06
C GLY A 3 -12.95 -12.96 -2.16
N THR A 4 -12.69 -14.05 -1.46
CA THR A 4 -13.72 -14.58 -0.56
C THR A 4 -13.88 -13.69 0.66
N LEU A 5 -15.09 -13.65 1.20
CA LEU A 5 -15.35 -12.95 2.47
C LEU A 5 -14.39 -13.42 3.58
N VAL A 6 -14.05 -14.71 3.60
CA VAL A 6 -13.08 -15.28 4.56
C VAL A 6 -11.70 -14.69 4.38
N SER A 7 -11.21 -14.57 3.14
CA SER A 7 -9.92 -13.94 2.83
C SER A 7 -9.89 -12.46 3.25
N VAL A 8 -10.95 -11.72 2.93
CA VAL A 8 -11.09 -10.30 3.30
C VAL A 8 -11.05 -10.12 4.82
N ILE A 9 -11.76 -10.98 5.56
CA ILE A 9 -11.74 -10.96 7.03
C ILE A 9 -10.35 -11.31 7.56
N ARG A 10 -9.69 -12.35 7.04
CA ARG A 10 -8.37 -12.78 7.53
C ARG A 10 -7.29 -11.73 7.27
N SER A 11 -7.25 -11.15 6.08
CA SER A 11 -6.34 -10.05 5.76
C SER A 11 -6.63 -8.82 6.61
N GLY A 12 -7.90 -8.53 6.88
CA GLY A 12 -8.32 -7.44 7.78
C GLY A 12 -7.87 -7.67 9.23
N LEU A 13 -8.01 -8.88 9.75
CA LEU A 13 -7.53 -9.23 11.09
C LEU A 13 -6.00 -9.15 11.19
N LEU A 14 -5.27 -9.61 10.16
CA LEU A 14 -3.82 -9.49 10.11
C LEU A 14 -3.39 -8.02 10.05
N PHE A 15 -4.02 -7.22 9.18
CA PHE A 15 -3.79 -5.79 9.12
C PHE A 15 -4.05 -5.11 10.46
N ALA A 16 -5.19 -5.38 11.10
CA ALA A 16 -5.54 -4.79 12.39
C ALA A 16 -4.52 -5.19 13.48
N ALA A 17 -4.07 -6.44 13.52
CA ALA A 17 -3.05 -6.88 14.46
C ALA A 17 -1.71 -6.14 14.25
N VAL A 18 -1.26 -6.02 13.00
CA VAL A 18 -0.04 -5.28 12.66
C VAL A 18 -0.19 -3.80 12.99
N LEU A 19 -1.32 -3.20 12.64
CA LEU A 19 -1.63 -1.79 12.92
C LEU A 19 -1.59 -1.52 14.42
N VAL A 20 -2.24 -2.35 15.25
CA VAL A 20 -2.22 -2.20 16.72
C VAL A 20 -0.79 -2.25 17.26
N VAL A 21 0.04 -3.19 16.78
CA VAL A 21 1.45 -3.25 17.19
C VAL A 21 2.19 -1.98 16.79
N VAL A 22 2.02 -1.50 15.56
CA VAL A 22 2.65 -0.27 15.06
C VAL A 22 2.18 0.95 15.86
N LEU A 23 0.89 1.05 16.19
CA LEU A 23 0.33 2.13 16.99
C LEU A 23 0.85 2.12 18.42
N ILE A 24 0.95 0.94 19.07
CA ILE A 24 1.50 0.80 20.42
C ILE A 24 2.99 1.17 20.44
N LEU A 25 3.77 0.70 19.47
CA LEU A 25 5.18 1.03 19.37
C LEU A 25 5.39 2.52 19.08
N GLY A 26 4.63 3.10 18.16
CA GLY A 26 4.68 4.52 17.83
C GLY A 26 4.31 5.41 19.00
N ALA A 27 3.19 5.12 19.69
CA ALA A 27 2.74 5.89 20.84
C ALA A 27 3.63 5.69 22.08
N GLY A 28 4.12 4.46 22.31
CA GLY A 28 4.89 4.13 23.51
C GLY A 28 6.36 4.54 23.44
N LEU A 29 6.99 4.47 22.27
CA LEU A 29 8.40 4.84 22.09
C LEU A 29 8.58 6.29 21.62
N ALA A 30 7.53 6.90 21.08
CA ALA A 30 7.54 8.24 20.47
C ALA A 30 8.79 8.52 19.63
N PRO A 31 9.17 7.63 18.68
CA PRO A 31 10.35 7.86 17.88
C PRO A 31 10.16 9.10 17.01
N ASP A 32 11.28 9.72 16.66
CA ASP A 32 11.31 10.85 15.74
C ASP A 32 10.68 10.46 14.38
N GLY A 33 9.82 11.33 13.85
CA GLY A 33 9.03 11.04 12.65
C GLY A 33 9.88 10.78 11.40
N GLN A 34 11.03 11.45 11.27
CA GLN A 34 11.95 11.23 10.16
C GLN A 34 12.61 9.86 10.25
N THR A 35 12.93 9.42 11.46
CA THR A 35 13.43 8.05 11.71
C THR A 35 12.40 7.00 11.30
N ILE A 36 11.13 7.19 11.65
CA ILE A 36 10.04 6.28 11.25
C ILE A 36 9.93 6.21 9.73
N LEU A 37 9.91 7.36 9.05
CA LEU A 37 9.79 7.44 7.60
C LEU A 37 10.95 6.71 6.92
N TYR A 38 12.20 7.02 7.26
CA TYR A 38 13.34 6.37 6.61
C TYR A 38 13.44 4.88 6.91
N ALA A 39 13.07 4.44 8.12
CA ALA A 39 12.95 3.01 8.41
C ALA A 39 11.90 2.36 7.50
N SER A 40 10.72 2.99 7.33
CA SER A 40 9.67 2.50 6.44
C SER A 40 10.11 2.45 4.98
N VAL A 41 10.80 3.50 4.49
CA VAL A 41 11.35 3.53 3.13
C VAL A 41 12.27 2.33 2.91
N TRP A 42 13.26 2.13 3.78
CA TRP A 42 14.20 1.02 3.63
C TRP A 42 13.53 -0.36 3.78
N ILE A 43 12.65 -0.55 4.76
CA ILE A 43 11.93 -1.82 4.95
C ILE A 43 11.10 -2.15 3.71
N THR A 44 10.36 -1.18 3.18
CA THR A 44 9.51 -1.37 2.00
C THR A 44 10.37 -1.62 0.76
N THR A 45 11.43 -0.83 0.53
CA THR A 45 12.36 -1.03 -0.59
C THR A 45 12.99 -2.43 -0.53
N LEU A 46 13.50 -2.84 0.64
CA LEU A 46 14.13 -4.16 0.81
C LEU A 46 13.13 -5.31 0.62
N LEU A 47 11.88 -5.16 1.09
CA LEU A 47 10.81 -6.13 0.85
C LEU A 47 10.55 -6.31 -0.65
N VAL A 48 10.36 -5.21 -1.39
CA VAL A 48 10.07 -5.27 -2.83
C VAL A 48 11.28 -5.78 -3.64
N VAL A 49 12.50 -5.39 -3.25
CA VAL A 49 13.74 -5.94 -3.84
C VAL A 49 13.86 -7.44 -3.58
N ALA A 50 13.57 -7.91 -2.36
CA ALA A 50 13.63 -9.32 -2.01
C ALA A 50 12.63 -10.14 -2.84
N VAL A 51 11.40 -9.66 -3.00
CA VAL A 51 10.39 -10.24 -3.89
C VAL A 51 10.89 -10.25 -5.33
N GLY A 52 11.46 -9.15 -5.81
CA GLY A 52 12.00 -9.05 -7.16
C GLY A 52 13.13 -10.05 -7.42
N ALA A 53 14.11 -10.13 -6.51
CA ALA A 53 15.22 -11.08 -6.58
C ALA A 53 14.74 -12.54 -6.54
N PHE A 54 13.73 -12.82 -5.70
CA PHE A 54 13.09 -14.13 -5.65
C PHE A 54 12.44 -14.50 -6.99
N LEU A 55 11.68 -13.59 -7.61
CA LEU A 55 11.03 -13.82 -8.90
C LEU A 55 12.05 -13.94 -10.06
N VAL A 56 13.16 -13.21 -10.00
CA VAL A 56 14.28 -13.38 -10.95
C VAL A 56 14.82 -14.80 -10.92
N ARG A 57 14.98 -15.38 -9.73
CA ARG A 57 15.40 -16.79 -9.57
C ARG A 57 14.26 -17.78 -9.87
N GLY A 58 13.01 -17.41 -9.59
CA GLY A 58 11.81 -18.23 -9.71
C GLY A 58 11.13 -18.20 -11.08
N GLN A 59 11.87 -18.12 -12.18
CA GLN A 59 11.33 -18.16 -13.55
C GLN A 59 10.35 -17.01 -13.95
N ARG A 60 10.34 -15.88 -13.22
CA ARG A 60 9.66 -14.63 -13.63
C ARG A 60 10.65 -13.46 -13.67
N PRO A 61 11.73 -13.52 -14.48
CA PRO A 61 12.78 -12.51 -14.46
C PRO A 61 12.30 -11.12 -14.84
N ILE A 62 11.33 -11.01 -15.76
CA ILE A 62 10.82 -9.70 -16.19
C ILE A 62 9.98 -9.05 -15.07
N ALA A 63 9.10 -9.81 -14.40
CA ALA A 63 8.34 -9.29 -13.27
C ALA A 63 9.26 -8.96 -12.09
N GLY A 64 10.27 -9.78 -11.84
CA GLY A 64 11.26 -9.53 -10.80
C GLY A 64 12.11 -8.27 -11.06
N ALA A 65 12.55 -8.06 -12.30
CA ALA A 65 13.23 -6.82 -12.70
C ALA A 65 12.32 -5.59 -12.56
N GLY A 66 11.05 -5.71 -12.95
CA GLY A 66 10.04 -4.68 -12.73
C GLY A 66 9.86 -4.32 -11.26
N ALA A 67 9.80 -5.32 -10.36
CA ALA A 67 9.73 -5.11 -8.92
C ALA A 67 10.95 -4.34 -8.38
N ILE A 68 12.16 -4.75 -8.77
CA ILE A 68 13.40 -4.05 -8.35
C ILE A 68 13.39 -2.60 -8.86
N LEU A 69 12.97 -2.36 -10.11
CA LEU A 69 12.85 -1.02 -10.66
C LEU A 69 11.81 -0.19 -9.89
N CYS A 70 10.63 -0.75 -9.54
CA CYS A 70 9.65 -0.08 -8.70
C CYS A 70 10.19 0.24 -7.30
N ALA A 71 10.98 -0.65 -6.71
CA ALA A 71 11.59 -0.44 -5.40
C ALA A 71 12.59 0.73 -5.42
N VAL A 72 13.43 0.80 -6.46
CA VAL A 72 14.35 1.93 -6.68
C VAL A 72 13.56 3.20 -6.97
N ALA A 73 12.56 3.15 -7.83
CA ALA A 73 11.71 4.29 -8.16
C ALA A 73 11.01 4.86 -6.92
N GLY A 74 10.38 4.02 -6.10
CA GLY A 74 9.74 4.46 -4.84
C GLY A 74 10.72 4.97 -3.78
N TRP A 75 11.99 4.58 -3.86
CA TRP A 75 13.05 5.07 -2.98
C TRP A 75 13.55 6.47 -3.39
N LEU A 76 13.68 6.73 -4.70
CA LEU A 76 14.27 7.96 -5.23
C LEU A 76 13.70 9.27 -4.65
N PRO A 77 12.38 9.50 -4.55
CA PRO A 77 11.87 10.80 -4.14
C PRO A 77 12.14 11.15 -2.66
N PHE A 78 12.61 10.17 -1.86
CA PHE A 78 13.00 10.39 -0.45
C PHE A 78 14.49 10.72 -0.26
N PHE A 79 15.31 10.53 -1.29
CA PHE A 79 16.77 10.73 -1.21
C PHE A 79 17.33 11.60 -2.34
N TRP A 80 16.56 11.83 -3.40
CA TRP A 80 16.94 12.70 -4.52
C TRP A 80 15.88 13.79 -4.72
N HIS A 81 16.14 14.97 -4.15
CA HIS A 81 15.18 16.08 -4.13
C HIS A 81 15.37 17.12 -5.25
N THR A 82 16.43 17.01 -6.04
CA THR A 82 16.71 17.97 -7.13
C THR A 82 16.13 17.48 -8.45
N PRO A 83 15.66 18.38 -9.34
CA PRO A 83 15.29 18.01 -10.70
C PRO A 83 16.42 17.20 -11.39
N PRO A 84 16.08 16.17 -12.20
CA PRO A 84 14.75 15.79 -12.68
C PRO A 84 14.04 14.71 -11.83
N SER A 85 14.33 14.57 -10.53
CA SER A 85 13.89 13.43 -9.71
C SER A 85 12.40 13.10 -9.80
N GLY A 86 11.52 14.11 -9.75
CA GLY A 86 10.06 13.97 -9.91
C GLY A 86 9.63 13.20 -11.15
N ILE A 87 10.31 13.44 -12.28
CA ILE A 87 10.04 12.76 -13.55
C ILE A 87 10.63 11.34 -13.52
N VAL A 88 11.86 11.20 -13.03
CA VAL A 88 12.60 9.93 -13.06
C VAL A 88 11.89 8.85 -12.24
N TRP A 89 11.45 9.18 -11.02
CA TRP A 89 10.77 8.20 -10.17
C TRP A 89 9.41 7.79 -10.75
N THR A 90 8.64 8.75 -11.27
CA THR A 90 7.32 8.48 -11.86
C THR A 90 7.43 7.60 -13.10
N VAL A 91 8.32 7.95 -14.04
CA VAL A 91 8.56 7.15 -15.24
C VAL A 91 9.13 5.78 -14.86
N GLY A 92 10.07 5.72 -13.92
CA GLY A 92 10.63 4.47 -13.41
C GLY A 92 9.55 3.56 -12.83
N LEU A 93 8.62 4.10 -12.05
CA LEU A 93 7.52 3.34 -11.46
C LEU A 93 6.56 2.82 -12.54
N ILE A 94 6.19 3.65 -13.53
CA ILE A 94 5.34 3.23 -14.66
C ILE A 94 6.00 2.10 -15.47
N VAL A 95 7.28 2.25 -15.81
CA VAL A 95 8.04 1.23 -16.55
C VAL A 95 8.15 -0.05 -15.72
N GLY A 96 8.44 0.06 -14.41
CA GLY A 96 8.51 -1.07 -13.51
C GLY A 96 7.18 -1.84 -13.43
N VAL A 97 6.05 -1.14 -13.29
CA VAL A 97 4.72 -1.74 -13.28
C VAL A 97 4.37 -2.36 -14.64
N ALA A 98 4.76 -1.75 -15.75
CA ALA A 98 4.59 -2.33 -17.08
C ALA A 98 5.39 -3.64 -17.25
N LEU A 99 6.61 -3.71 -16.71
CA LEU A 99 7.41 -4.93 -16.67
C LEU A 99 6.79 -6.00 -15.77
N ILE A 100 6.25 -5.63 -14.60
CA ILE A 100 5.49 -6.53 -13.72
C ILE A 100 4.28 -7.09 -14.47
N ALA A 101 3.50 -6.23 -15.12
CA ALA A 101 2.33 -6.64 -15.88
C ALA A 101 2.68 -7.59 -17.02
N TYR A 102 3.71 -7.26 -17.81
CA TYR A 102 4.18 -8.11 -18.90
C TYR A 102 4.72 -9.45 -18.38
N GLY A 103 5.51 -9.42 -17.32
CA GLY A 103 6.14 -10.61 -16.74
C GLY A 103 5.15 -11.54 -16.03
N SER A 104 4.06 -11.00 -15.49
CA SER A 104 3.00 -11.76 -14.80
C SER A 104 1.85 -12.16 -15.72
N ARG A 105 1.80 -11.71 -16.98
CA ARG A 105 0.67 -11.96 -17.92
C ARG A 105 0.27 -13.43 -18.07
N GLN A 106 1.20 -14.36 -17.88
CA GLN A 106 0.96 -15.80 -17.97
C GLN A 106 0.28 -16.36 -16.71
N ASP A 107 0.36 -15.65 -15.59
CA ASP A 107 -0.21 -16.02 -14.30
C ASP A 107 -1.57 -15.33 -14.04
N VAL A 108 -2.04 -14.49 -14.98
CA VAL A 108 -3.32 -13.78 -14.87
C VAL A 108 -4.47 -14.69 -15.32
N ALA A 109 -5.39 -15.00 -14.41
CA ALA A 109 -6.55 -15.84 -14.72
C ALA A 109 -7.58 -15.15 -15.64
N MET A 110 -7.68 -13.82 -15.60
CA MET A 110 -8.64 -13.05 -16.40
C MET A 110 -7.95 -11.87 -17.13
N PRO A 111 -7.56 -12.03 -18.40
CA PRO A 111 -6.85 -10.98 -19.15
C PRO A 111 -7.62 -9.65 -19.27
N LEU A 112 -8.95 -9.69 -19.20
CA LEU A 112 -9.80 -8.50 -19.22
C LEU A 112 -9.77 -7.68 -17.92
N ALA A 113 -9.04 -8.12 -16.89
CA ALA A 113 -8.95 -7.45 -15.60
C ALA A 113 -8.00 -6.23 -15.59
N ILE A 114 -7.53 -5.76 -16.75
CA ILE A 114 -6.67 -4.57 -16.90
C ILE A 114 -7.20 -3.33 -16.16
N PRO A 115 -8.52 -3.02 -16.13
CA PRO A 115 -9.02 -1.88 -15.35
C PRO A 115 -8.65 -1.94 -13.86
N LEU A 116 -8.54 -3.14 -13.28
CA LEU A 116 -8.11 -3.32 -11.88
C LEU A 116 -6.64 -2.95 -11.69
N LEU A 117 -5.78 -3.20 -12.68
CA LEU A 117 -4.39 -2.73 -12.68
C LEU A 117 -4.34 -1.20 -12.67
N PHE A 118 -5.12 -0.54 -13.52
CA PHE A 118 -5.10 0.93 -13.54
C PHE A 118 -5.65 1.54 -12.26
N ALA A 119 -6.76 0.99 -11.74
CA ALA A 119 -7.33 1.43 -10.47
C ALA A 119 -6.32 1.33 -9.32
N ARG A 120 -5.69 0.16 -9.12
CA ARG A 120 -4.71 -0.03 -8.05
C ARG A 120 -3.44 0.79 -8.25
N PHE A 121 -2.98 0.93 -9.50
CA PHE A 121 -1.78 1.69 -9.83
C PHE A 121 -1.94 3.17 -9.56
N VAL A 122 -3.04 3.79 -10.03
CA VAL A 122 -3.27 5.23 -9.87
C VAL A 122 -3.40 5.60 -8.39
N VAL A 123 -4.16 4.83 -7.61
CA VAL A 123 -4.29 5.08 -6.17
C VAL A 123 -2.95 4.87 -5.47
N GLY A 124 -2.27 3.74 -5.71
CA GLY A 124 -0.99 3.46 -5.09
C GLY A 124 0.10 4.50 -5.42
N TRP A 125 0.16 4.94 -6.68
CA TRP A 125 1.05 6.01 -7.11
C TRP A 125 0.73 7.34 -6.41
N ALA A 126 -0.54 7.71 -6.31
CA ALA A 126 -0.96 8.95 -5.64
C ALA A 126 -0.53 8.97 -4.17
N PHE A 127 -0.64 7.85 -3.46
CA PHE A 127 -0.15 7.75 -2.07
C PHE A 127 1.37 7.87 -1.96
N VAL A 128 2.13 7.27 -2.88
CA VAL A 128 3.60 7.44 -2.89
C VAL A 128 4.00 8.89 -3.22
N ASP A 129 3.28 9.53 -4.14
CA ASP A 129 3.49 10.94 -4.49
C ASP A 129 3.19 11.85 -3.29
N ASN A 130 2.05 11.68 -2.62
CA ASN A 130 1.69 12.39 -1.39
C ASN A 130 2.76 12.23 -0.31
N ALA A 131 3.16 11.00 -0.01
CA ALA A 131 4.20 10.71 0.98
C ALA A 131 5.50 11.45 0.69
N SER A 132 5.85 11.58 -0.60
CA SER A 132 7.06 12.26 -1.03
C SER A 132 6.95 13.79 -0.97
N ASN A 133 5.80 14.35 -1.32
CA ASN A 133 5.55 15.79 -1.33
C ASN A 133 5.43 16.34 0.10
N ASP A 134 4.85 15.55 1.00
CA ASP A 134 4.55 15.94 2.38
C ASP A 134 5.72 15.66 3.36
N GLN A 135 6.90 15.29 2.87
CA GLN A 135 8.13 15.18 3.68
C GLN A 135 8.46 16.45 4.47
N THR A 136 7.99 17.62 4.01
CA THR A 136 8.12 18.91 4.71
C THR A 136 7.41 18.95 6.07
N TRP A 137 6.55 17.98 6.38
CA TRP A 137 5.92 17.85 7.70
C TRP A 137 6.90 17.35 8.77
N LEU A 138 8.05 16.79 8.38
CA LEU A 138 9.02 16.24 9.30
C LEU A 138 10.17 17.22 9.60
N PRO A 139 10.82 17.12 10.78
CA PRO A 139 10.56 16.14 11.85
C PRO A 139 9.47 16.56 12.84
N ALA A 140 9.14 17.86 12.92
CA ALA A 140 8.34 18.42 14.03
C ALA A 140 6.81 18.43 13.81
N GLY A 141 6.31 17.85 12.72
CA GLY A 141 4.89 17.82 12.36
C GLY A 141 4.49 18.86 11.31
N GLY A 142 5.12 20.05 11.26
CA GLY A 142 4.93 21.03 10.17
C GLY A 142 3.46 21.21 9.71
N GLY A 143 3.22 21.01 8.41
CA GLY A 143 1.87 21.06 7.83
C GLY A 143 0.87 20.04 8.38
N PHE A 144 1.34 18.90 8.88
CA PHE A 144 0.52 17.89 9.56
C PHE A 144 -0.09 18.44 10.86
N LEU A 145 0.72 19.10 11.70
CA LEU A 145 0.24 19.71 12.95
C LEU A 145 -0.83 20.78 12.68
N SER A 146 -0.59 21.63 11.68
CA SER A 146 -1.55 22.66 11.25
C SER A 146 -2.88 22.03 10.83
N SER A 147 -2.82 20.97 10.01
CA SER A 147 -4.01 20.26 9.53
C SER A 147 -4.76 19.53 10.65
N ALA A 148 -4.03 18.89 11.58
CA ALA A 148 -4.61 18.22 12.75
C ALA A 148 -5.29 19.23 13.70
N THR A 149 -4.64 20.36 13.96
CA THR A 149 -5.18 21.43 14.83
C THR A 149 -6.43 22.06 14.21
N ALA A 150 -6.40 22.35 12.90
CA ALA A 150 -7.56 22.86 12.18
C ALA A 150 -8.73 21.87 12.20
N SER A 151 -8.44 20.57 12.06
CA SER A 151 -9.44 19.52 12.15
C SER A 151 -10.04 19.42 13.55
N ALA A 152 -9.23 19.42 14.61
CA ALA A 152 -9.74 19.36 15.99
C ALA A 152 -10.57 20.60 16.39
N ALA A 153 -10.26 21.76 15.82
CA ALA A 153 -10.93 23.03 16.12
C ALA A 153 -12.22 23.28 15.32
N ARG A 154 -12.49 22.50 14.27
CA ARG A 154 -13.68 22.69 13.44
C ARG A 154 -14.94 22.27 14.19
N ALA A 155 -16.09 22.79 13.76
CA ALA A 155 -17.39 22.32 14.27
C ALA A 155 -17.61 20.83 13.89
N PRO A 156 -18.16 20.01 14.79
CA PRO A 156 -18.55 18.64 14.45
C PRO A 156 -19.72 18.69 13.44
N LEU A 157 -19.55 17.99 12.33
CA LEU A 157 -20.50 17.89 11.22
C LEU A 157 -21.16 16.52 11.15
N ASP A 158 -20.55 15.49 11.75
CA ASP A 158 -21.11 14.15 11.86
C ASP A 158 -20.92 13.54 13.26
N PHE A 159 -21.47 12.35 13.48
CA PHE A 159 -21.49 11.69 14.79
C PHE A 159 -20.14 11.09 15.21
N VAL A 160 -19.19 10.95 14.29
CA VAL A 160 -17.85 10.38 14.55
C VAL A 160 -16.87 11.50 14.95
N ASP A 161 -17.12 12.72 14.47
CA ASP A 161 -16.28 13.89 14.74
C ASP A 161 -15.90 14.10 16.20
N PRO A 162 -16.80 14.01 17.21
CA PRO A 162 -16.40 14.22 18.60
C PRO A 162 -15.32 13.23 19.07
N ALA A 163 -15.43 11.96 18.69
CA ALA A 163 -14.44 10.95 19.04
C ALA A 163 -13.13 11.18 18.29
N TYR A 164 -13.20 11.54 17.01
CA TYR A 164 -12.01 11.84 16.21
C TYR A 164 -11.28 13.11 16.68
N HIS A 165 -11.99 14.17 17.05
CA HIS A 165 -11.41 15.40 17.61
C HIS A 165 -10.73 15.12 18.96
N SER A 166 -11.33 14.25 19.79
CA SER A 166 -10.73 13.81 21.05
C SER A 166 -9.44 13.02 20.80
N PHE A 167 -9.42 12.12 19.83
CA PHE A 167 -8.21 11.40 19.41
C PHE A 167 -7.13 12.37 18.92
N LEU A 168 -7.49 13.34 18.05
CA LEU A 168 -6.53 14.34 17.56
C LEU A 168 -5.94 15.14 18.71
N SER A 169 -6.78 15.68 19.59
CA SER A 169 -6.36 16.57 20.70
C SER A 169 -5.60 15.83 21.79
N GLY A 170 -5.97 14.58 22.07
CA GLY A 170 -5.39 13.80 23.16
C GLY A 170 -4.17 12.98 22.78
N VAL A 171 -4.02 12.60 21.50
CA VAL A 171 -3.01 11.64 21.06
C VAL A 171 -2.13 12.17 19.93
N VAL A 172 -2.73 12.80 18.91
CA VAL A 172 -2.00 13.20 17.69
C VAL A 172 -1.27 14.52 17.85
N ILE A 173 -1.99 15.58 18.22
CA ILE A 173 -1.48 16.95 18.40
C ILE A 173 -0.33 17.02 19.42
N PRO A 174 -0.34 16.25 20.53
CA PRO A 174 0.81 16.22 21.44
C PRO A 174 2.09 15.60 20.85
N HIS A 175 1.99 14.77 19.81
CA HIS A 175 3.12 14.06 19.20
C HIS A 175 3.15 14.18 17.67
N PRO A 176 3.10 15.40 17.12
CA PRO A 176 2.74 15.61 15.72
C PRO A 176 3.81 15.10 14.75
N GLY A 177 5.09 15.14 15.14
CA GLY A 177 6.20 14.60 14.36
C GLY A 177 6.11 13.08 14.18
N THR A 178 5.91 12.35 15.28
CA THR A 178 5.74 10.89 15.27
C THR A 178 4.56 10.49 14.39
N TRP A 179 3.41 11.13 14.55
CA TRP A 179 2.20 10.83 13.76
C TRP A 179 2.35 11.21 12.29
N ALA A 180 3.00 12.33 11.97
CA ALA A 180 3.34 12.67 10.59
C ALA A 180 4.24 11.59 9.97
N GLY A 181 5.26 11.12 10.70
CA GLY A 181 6.15 10.06 10.25
C GLY A 181 5.42 8.75 9.98
N MET A 182 4.51 8.35 10.87
CA MET A 182 3.68 7.16 10.70
C MET A 182 2.71 7.29 9.53
N PHE A 183 2.11 8.46 9.35
CA PHE A 183 1.17 8.74 8.26
C PHE A 183 1.88 8.61 6.90
N LEU A 184 2.97 9.36 6.71
CA LEU A 184 3.78 9.32 5.48
C LEU A 184 4.37 7.92 5.22
N SER A 185 4.75 7.21 6.28
CA SER A 185 5.22 5.83 6.19
C SER A 185 4.14 4.89 5.66
N GLY A 186 2.90 5.08 6.11
CA GLY A 186 1.75 4.31 5.64
C GLY A 186 1.43 4.62 4.17
N GLU A 187 1.39 5.90 3.81
CA GLU A 187 1.16 6.33 2.42
C GLU A 187 2.20 5.72 1.48
N LEU A 188 3.48 5.80 1.83
CA LEU A 188 4.55 5.17 1.07
C LEU A 188 4.40 3.64 0.99
N ALA A 189 4.32 2.97 2.13
CA ALA A 189 4.39 1.51 2.18
C ALA A 189 3.17 0.89 1.52
N PHE A 190 1.96 1.28 1.92
CA PHE A 190 0.73 0.73 1.36
C PHE A 190 0.49 1.21 -0.06
N GLY A 191 0.82 2.47 -0.38
CA GLY A 191 0.75 2.99 -1.75
C GLY A 191 1.64 2.20 -2.71
N LEU A 192 2.91 1.99 -2.37
CA LEU A 192 3.84 1.25 -3.22
C LEU A 192 3.42 -0.21 -3.38
N LEU A 193 3.05 -0.88 -2.28
CA LEU A 193 2.57 -2.27 -2.31
C LEU A 193 1.32 -2.43 -3.17
N LEU A 194 0.36 -1.50 -3.08
CA LEU A 194 -0.84 -1.48 -3.91
C LEU A 194 -0.50 -1.24 -5.39
N ALA A 195 0.40 -0.29 -5.68
CA ALA A 195 0.81 0.06 -7.04
C ALA A 195 1.46 -1.12 -7.78
N VAL A 196 2.32 -1.88 -7.10
CA VAL A 196 2.97 -3.06 -7.67
C VAL A 196 2.10 -4.32 -7.61
N GLY A 197 0.99 -4.27 -6.86
CA GLY A 197 0.11 -5.40 -6.62
C GLY A 197 0.77 -6.50 -5.79
N LEU A 198 1.46 -6.13 -4.72
CA LEU A 198 2.10 -7.01 -3.75
C LEU A 198 1.35 -6.95 -2.43
N PHE A 199 0.91 -8.10 -1.95
CA PHE A 199 0.06 -8.22 -0.75
C PHE A 199 -1.18 -7.33 -0.81
N THR A 200 -1.85 -7.33 -1.97
CA THR A 200 -2.87 -6.35 -2.34
C THR A 200 -3.99 -6.20 -1.30
N PRO A 201 -4.54 -7.27 -0.69
CA PRO A 201 -5.51 -7.13 0.40
C PRO A 201 -4.99 -6.33 1.60
N LEU A 202 -3.74 -6.56 2.03
CA LEU A 202 -3.14 -5.82 3.15
C LEU A 202 -2.86 -4.37 2.77
N ALA A 203 -2.35 -4.14 1.55
CA ALA A 203 -2.12 -2.80 1.03
C ALA A 203 -3.44 -2.02 0.92
N ALA A 204 -4.50 -2.65 0.42
CA ALA A 204 -5.83 -2.06 0.31
C ALA A 204 -6.44 -1.71 1.68
N TRP A 205 -6.33 -2.60 2.68
CA TRP A 205 -6.74 -2.26 4.05
C TRP A 205 -5.96 -1.07 4.62
N GLY A 206 -4.65 -1.02 4.37
CA GLY A 206 -3.79 0.08 4.78
C GLY A 206 -4.15 1.41 4.13
N THR A 207 -4.34 1.44 2.81
CA THR A 207 -4.77 2.65 2.10
C THR A 207 -6.20 3.05 2.50
N MET A 208 -7.11 2.09 2.71
CA MET A 208 -8.48 2.39 3.19
C MET A 208 -8.46 3.01 4.58
N TRP A 209 -7.60 2.54 5.47
CA TRP A 209 -7.40 3.15 6.77
C TRP A 209 -6.88 4.59 6.66
N LEU A 210 -5.92 4.85 5.78
CA LEU A 210 -5.39 6.19 5.53
C LEU A 210 -6.44 7.11 4.92
N SER A 211 -7.12 6.66 3.86
CA SER A 211 -8.25 7.35 3.23
C SER A 211 -9.34 7.69 4.24
N ALA A 212 -9.70 6.75 5.12
CA ALA A 212 -10.66 7.02 6.20
C ALA A 212 -10.16 8.10 7.16
N ASN A 213 -8.88 8.09 7.54
CA ASN A 213 -8.29 9.14 8.38
C ASN A 213 -8.33 10.51 7.70
N ILE A 214 -8.00 10.60 6.40
CA ILE A 214 -8.06 11.86 5.64
C ILE A 214 -9.50 12.36 5.53
N ILE A 215 -10.46 11.46 5.27
CA ILE A 215 -11.89 11.79 5.21
C ILE A 215 -12.36 12.34 6.55
N LEU A 216 -12.01 11.71 7.68
CA LEU A 216 -12.37 12.20 9.02
C LEU A 216 -11.70 13.54 9.35
N GLN A 217 -10.44 13.72 8.93
CA GLN A 217 -9.71 14.97 9.10
C GLN A 217 -10.44 16.14 8.43
N LYS A 218 -10.98 15.91 7.23
CA LYS A 218 -11.71 16.90 6.43
C LYS A 218 -13.24 16.85 6.63
N SER A 219 -13.75 15.95 7.48
CA SER A 219 -15.17 15.54 7.62
C SER A 219 -15.76 14.73 6.46
N PHE A 220 -16.55 13.71 6.81
CA PHE A 220 -17.23 12.83 5.87
C PHE A 220 -18.23 13.55 4.94
N ILE A 221 -18.84 14.65 5.38
CA ILE A 221 -19.92 15.29 4.62
C ILE A 221 -19.38 16.36 3.65
N THR A 222 -18.13 16.80 3.82
CA THR A 222 -17.58 17.90 3.01
C THR A 222 -17.32 17.47 1.57
N HIS A 223 -17.44 18.41 0.64
CA HIS A 223 -17.12 18.16 -0.77
C HIS A 223 -15.60 18.03 -1.00
N GLY A 224 -14.78 18.65 -0.14
CA GLY A 224 -13.32 18.58 -0.18
C GLY A 224 -12.73 17.18 0.00
N THR A 225 -13.55 16.18 0.38
CA THR A 225 -13.16 14.77 0.50
C THR A 225 -13.56 13.92 -0.70
N PHE A 226 -14.05 14.50 -1.80
CA PHE A 226 -14.51 13.73 -2.97
C PHE A 226 -13.42 12.79 -3.53
N GLN A 227 -12.19 13.29 -3.65
CA GLN A 227 -11.05 12.48 -4.10
C GLN A 227 -10.76 11.34 -3.12
N ASP A 228 -10.70 11.63 -1.82
CA ASP A 228 -10.40 10.63 -0.78
C ASP A 228 -11.47 9.53 -0.71
N LYS A 229 -12.75 9.88 -0.88
CA LYS A 229 -13.86 8.92 -0.99
C LYS A 229 -13.76 8.07 -2.25
N THR A 230 -13.32 8.65 -3.36
CA THR A 230 -13.11 7.93 -4.61
C THR A 230 -11.98 6.93 -4.46
N TYR A 231 -10.87 7.31 -3.82
CA TYR A 231 -9.77 6.40 -3.49
C TYR A 231 -10.24 5.28 -2.58
N PHE A 232 -10.96 5.59 -1.50
CA PHE A 232 -11.55 4.57 -0.62
C PHE A 232 -12.37 3.52 -1.37
N VAL A 233 -13.21 3.94 -2.34
CA VAL A 233 -13.99 3.02 -3.18
C VAL A 233 -13.09 2.17 -4.07
N LEU A 234 -12.08 2.75 -4.71
CA LEU A 234 -11.14 2.01 -5.57
C LEU A 234 -10.29 1.01 -4.78
N GLU A 235 -9.89 1.35 -3.56
CA GLU A 235 -9.17 0.47 -2.64
C GLU A 235 -10.07 -0.67 -2.17
N PHE A 236 -11.34 -0.38 -1.85
CA PHE A 236 -12.32 -1.41 -1.55
C PHE A 236 -12.54 -2.36 -2.72
N VAL A 237 -12.64 -1.84 -3.95
CA VAL A 237 -12.68 -2.65 -5.16
C VAL A 237 -11.42 -3.51 -5.28
N ALA A 238 -10.24 -2.95 -5.05
CA ALA A 238 -8.98 -3.70 -5.09
C ALA A 238 -8.95 -4.84 -4.06
N LEU A 239 -9.46 -4.60 -2.85
CA LEU A 239 -9.60 -5.57 -1.77
C LEU A 239 -10.54 -6.72 -2.15
N VAL A 240 -11.78 -6.41 -2.55
CA VAL A 240 -12.80 -7.45 -2.82
C VAL A 240 -12.59 -8.16 -4.14
N THR A 241 -11.79 -7.63 -5.06
CA THR A 241 -11.50 -8.29 -6.35
C THR A 241 -10.17 -9.04 -6.38
N ALA A 242 -9.39 -8.98 -5.29
CA ALA A 242 -8.02 -9.48 -5.24
C ALA A 242 -7.18 -8.92 -6.42
N ALA A 243 -7.20 -7.60 -6.59
CA ALA A 243 -6.67 -6.92 -7.78
C ALA A 243 -5.18 -7.15 -8.06
N GLY A 244 -4.41 -7.66 -7.10
CA GLY A 244 -3.02 -8.10 -7.30
C GLY A 244 -2.88 -9.26 -8.30
N TYR A 245 -3.94 -10.07 -8.47
CA TYR A 245 -3.99 -11.09 -9.51
C TYR A 245 -4.17 -10.53 -10.92
N ALA A 246 -4.62 -9.27 -11.04
CA ALA A 246 -4.68 -8.57 -12.30
C ALA A 246 -3.33 -7.89 -12.57
N TYR A 247 -2.42 -8.64 -13.19
CA TYR A 247 -1.12 -8.14 -13.68
C TYR A 247 -0.21 -7.55 -12.59
N GLY A 248 -0.31 -8.04 -11.35
CA GLY A 248 0.50 -7.61 -10.20
C GLY A 248 1.50 -8.68 -9.74
N LEU A 249 2.27 -8.36 -8.70
CA LEU A 249 3.22 -9.29 -8.09
C LEU A 249 2.54 -10.48 -7.39
N ASP A 250 1.33 -10.31 -6.87
CA ASP A 250 0.55 -11.39 -6.27
C ASP A 250 0.27 -12.51 -7.28
N ALA A 251 -0.02 -12.17 -8.55
CA ALA A 251 -0.16 -13.17 -9.62
C ALA A 251 1.14 -13.98 -9.81
N ALA A 252 2.28 -13.29 -9.87
CA ALA A 252 3.58 -13.93 -10.07
C ALA A 252 4.04 -14.77 -8.86
N LEU A 253 3.64 -14.37 -7.65
CA LEU A 253 4.04 -15.00 -6.38
C LEU A 253 3.17 -16.18 -5.96
N HIS A 254 1.88 -16.15 -6.29
CA HIS A 254 0.87 -17.11 -5.85
C HIS A 254 1.34 -18.58 -5.88
N ARG A 255 2.00 -18.99 -6.97
CA ARG A 255 2.49 -20.36 -7.16
C ARG A 255 3.57 -20.79 -6.16
N PHE A 256 4.26 -19.84 -5.55
CA PHE A 256 5.33 -20.08 -4.58
C PHE A 256 4.85 -19.98 -3.13
N LEU A 257 3.68 -19.39 -2.88
CA LEU A 257 3.18 -19.19 -1.53
C LEU A 257 2.60 -20.49 -0.96
N PRO A 258 2.91 -20.80 0.32
CA PRO A 258 2.19 -21.83 1.04
C PRO A 258 0.70 -21.48 1.10
N VAL A 259 -0.18 -22.47 0.95
CA VAL A 259 -1.64 -22.29 0.84
C VAL A 259 -2.21 -21.42 1.96
N ARG A 260 -1.72 -21.59 3.20
CA ARG A 260 -2.16 -20.82 4.37
C ARG A 260 -1.87 -19.32 4.28
N TRP A 261 -0.81 -18.95 3.57
CA TRP A 261 -0.36 -17.56 3.45
C TRP A 261 -0.88 -16.91 2.18
N ASP A 262 -1.05 -17.68 1.11
CA ASP A 262 -1.63 -17.21 -0.15
C ASP A 262 -3.02 -16.58 0.06
N ASP A 263 -3.96 -17.29 0.72
CA ASP A 263 -5.30 -16.75 1.01
C ASP A 263 -5.29 -15.43 1.79
N VAL A 264 -4.38 -15.28 2.75
CA VAL A 264 -4.30 -14.10 3.63
C VAL A 264 -3.58 -12.95 2.97
N LEU A 265 -2.49 -13.22 2.24
CA LEU A 265 -1.60 -12.21 1.71
C LEU A 265 -2.05 -11.71 0.34
N THR A 266 -2.57 -12.56 -0.54
CA THR A 266 -2.84 -12.22 -1.94
C THR A 266 -4.33 -12.24 -2.27
N GLY A 267 -5.15 -12.89 -1.46
CA GLY A 267 -6.59 -13.00 -1.68
C GLY A 267 -7.02 -14.24 -2.49
N ALA A 268 -6.09 -15.16 -2.77
CA ALA A 268 -6.40 -16.37 -3.54
C ALA A 268 -7.28 -17.35 -2.76
N THR A 269 -8.27 -17.90 -3.45
CA THR A 269 -8.93 -19.14 -3.01
C THR A 269 -8.90 -20.19 -4.10
N ARG A 270 -8.77 -21.46 -3.70
CA ARG A 270 -8.76 -22.65 -4.57
C ARG A 270 -9.99 -22.80 -5.48
N ALA A 271 -11.03 -21.99 -5.28
CA ALA A 271 -12.26 -22.01 -6.08
C ALA A 271 -12.21 -21.11 -7.33
N MET A 272 -11.14 -20.34 -7.55
CA MET A 272 -11.00 -19.56 -8.77
C MET A 272 -10.67 -20.47 -9.97
N PRO A 273 -11.51 -20.53 -11.02
CA PRO A 273 -11.20 -21.28 -12.23
C PRO A 273 -9.88 -20.76 -12.84
N GLY A 274 -8.93 -21.67 -13.12
CA GLY A 274 -7.60 -21.31 -13.64
C GLY A 274 -6.50 -21.11 -12.59
N VAL A 275 -6.82 -21.25 -11.31
CA VAL A 275 -5.85 -21.30 -10.18
C VAL A 275 -5.53 -22.75 -9.82
N ASP A 276 -5.53 -23.64 -10.82
CA ASP A 276 -4.98 -24.99 -10.65
C ASP A 276 -3.46 -24.87 -10.70
N ARG A 277 -2.81 -25.22 -9.59
CA ARG A 277 -1.35 -25.32 -9.56
C ARG A 277 -0.92 -26.26 -10.69
N PRO A 278 -0.02 -25.85 -11.60
CA PRO A 278 0.70 -26.81 -12.41
C PRO A 278 1.33 -27.83 -11.47
N ARG A 279 1.18 -29.14 -11.76
CA ARG A 279 1.92 -30.16 -11.02
C ARG A 279 3.41 -29.75 -11.02
N PRO A 280 4.10 -29.81 -9.87
CA PRO A 280 5.54 -29.55 -9.86
C PRO A 280 6.17 -30.41 -10.95
N ALA A 281 6.97 -29.77 -11.81
CA ALA A 281 7.72 -30.49 -12.83
C ALA A 281 8.53 -31.60 -12.12
N PRO A 282 8.61 -32.81 -12.69
CA PRO A 282 9.48 -33.84 -12.15
C PRO A 282 10.86 -33.23 -11.92
N MET A 283 11.41 -33.43 -10.72
CA MET A 283 12.79 -33.07 -10.45
C MET A 283 13.65 -33.77 -11.51
N PRO A 284 14.58 -33.06 -12.19
CA PRO A 284 15.51 -33.73 -13.08
C PRO A 284 16.36 -34.70 -12.25
N GLY A 285 16.12 -36.01 -12.41
CA GLY A 285 16.98 -37.06 -11.86
C GLY A 285 16.54 -37.72 -10.55
N THR A 286 15.30 -38.22 -10.47
CA THR A 286 14.98 -39.40 -9.64
C THR A 286 14.49 -40.52 -10.54
#